data_AF-A0A7S2BNZ8-F1
#
_entry.id   AF-A0A7S2BNZ8-F1
#
_cell.length_a   1.000
_cell.length_b   1.000
_cell.length_c   1.000
_cell.angle_alpha   90.00
_cell.angle_beta   90.00
_cell.angle_gamma   90.00
#
_symmetry.space_group_name_H-M   'P 1'
#
loop_
_entity.id
_entity.type
_entity.pdbx_description
1 polymer ?
#
loop_
_entity_poly.entity_id
_entity_poly.type
_entity_poly.pdbx_seq_one_letter_code
_entity_poly.pdbx_strand_id
1 'polypeptide(L)'
;PDERAMTKDPNKMVFRYRTTETFLKSGTPLNKCDVFRPLLQRSNFSLTGSQHLGCYIPKIEKAEMELLLKELVGQYISISFDGTTRLGEAVNTVGRWCSPQ
;
A
#
# COMPACT_ATOMS: atom_id res chain seq x y z
N PRO A 1 4.39 17.65 1.02
CA PRO A 1 2.92 17.52 1.17
C PRO A 1 2.48 18.12 2.51
N ASP A 2 1.45 18.97 2.48
CA ASP A 2 1.05 19.85 3.59
C ASP A 2 0.67 19.07 4.86
N GLU A 3 1.57 19.05 5.85
CA GLU A 3 1.36 18.38 7.16
C GLU A 3 0.17 18.96 7.95
N ARG A 4 -0.33 20.13 7.55
CA ARG A 4 -1.39 20.88 8.24
C ARG A 4 -2.78 20.23 8.14
N ALA A 5 -2.99 19.31 7.20
CA ALA A 5 -4.28 18.62 7.04
C ALA A 5 -4.40 17.33 7.87
N MET A 6 -3.34 16.89 8.56
CA MET A 6 -3.36 15.62 9.28
C MET A 6 -4.03 15.76 10.66
N THR A 7 -5.10 14.99 10.87
CA THR A 7 -5.85 14.94 12.14
C THR A 7 -4.92 14.59 13.31
N LYS A 8 -4.77 15.48 14.30
CA LYS A 8 -3.83 15.35 15.43
C LYS A 8 -4.10 14.20 16.41
N ASP A 9 -5.21 13.48 16.28
CA ASP A 9 -5.57 12.33 17.11
C ASP A 9 -4.80 11.07 16.64
N PRO A 10 -3.85 10.54 17.44
CA PRO A 10 -3.02 9.42 17.05
C PRO A 10 -3.82 8.16 16.71
N ASN A 11 -4.90 7.87 17.42
CA ASN A 11 -5.70 6.67 17.21
C ASN A 11 -6.43 6.73 15.86
N LYS A 12 -6.94 7.91 15.50
CA LYS A 12 -7.53 8.15 14.17
C LYS A 12 -6.50 8.03 13.05
N MET A 13 -5.28 8.51 13.26
CA MET A 13 -4.20 8.37 12.27
C MET A 13 -3.84 6.89 12.04
N VAL A 14 -3.69 6.12 13.12
CA VAL A 14 -3.39 4.68 13.04
C VAL A 14 -4.52 3.93 12.32
N PHE A 15 -5.77 4.22 12.65
CA PHE A 15 -6.91 3.61 11.97
C PHE A 15 -6.94 3.88 10.46
N ARG A 16 -6.70 5.14 10.06
CA ARG A 16 -6.64 5.53 8.63
C ARG A 16 -5.45 4.90 7.91
N TYR A 17 -4.29 4.85 8.56
CA TYR A 17 -3.11 4.17 8.05
C TYR A 17 -3.39 2.69 7.81
N ARG A 18 -3.91 1.96 8.81
CA ARG A 18 -4.22 0.53 8.71
C ARG A 18 -5.28 0.23 7.67
N THR A 19 -6.30 1.08 7.56
CA THR A 19 -7.31 0.95 6.51
C THR A 19 -6.66 1.08 5.12
N THR A 20 -5.83 2.11 4.92
CA THR A 20 -5.14 2.32 3.64
C THR A 20 -4.21 1.15 3.32
N GLU A 21 -3.40 0.71 4.28
CA GLU A 21 -2.51 -0.45 4.17
C GLU A 21 -3.27 -1.72 3.74
N THR A 22 -4.42 -2.00 4.37
CA THR A 22 -5.23 -3.19 4.08
C THR A 22 -5.80 -3.17 2.65
N PHE A 23 -6.25 -2.01 2.18
CA PHE A 23 -6.74 -1.86 0.80
C PHE A 23 -5.61 -2.08 -0.21
N LEU A 24 -4.43 -1.51 0.03
CA LEU A 24 -3.28 -1.71 -0.85
C LEU A 24 -2.83 -3.18 -0.87
N LYS A 25 -2.69 -3.82 0.30
CA LYS A 25 -2.28 -5.23 0.41
C LYS A 25 -3.28 -6.20 -0.24
N SER A 26 -4.57 -5.85 -0.25
CA SER A 26 -5.59 -6.65 -0.92
C SER A 26 -5.71 -6.35 -2.42
N GLY A 27 -4.92 -5.43 -2.97
CA GLY A 27 -5.05 -4.99 -4.36
C GLY A 27 -6.36 -4.22 -4.65
N THR A 28 -7.03 -3.72 -3.61
CA THR A 28 -8.30 -3.00 -3.74
C THR A 28 -8.03 -1.52 -3.97
N PRO A 29 -8.56 -0.90 -5.05
CA PRO A 29 -8.42 0.52 -5.28
C PRO A 29 -8.92 1.38 -4.11
N LEU A 30 -8.15 2.40 -3.72
CA LEU A 30 -8.42 3.18 -2.51
C LEU A 30 -9.75 3.97 -2.57
N ASN A 31 -10.24 4.31 -3.77
CA ASN A 31 -11.56 4.92 -3.95
C ASN A 31 -12.72 4.00 -3.51
N LYS A 32 -12.52 2.67 -3.48
CA LYS A 32 -13.52 1.74 -2.94
C LYS A 32 -13.69 1.89 -1.43
N CYS A 33 -12.72 2.47 -0.72
CA CYS A 33 -12.84 2.78 0.71
C CYS A 33 -14.03 3.68 0.99
N ASP A 34 -14.39 4.58 0.07
CA ASP A 34 -15.55 5.46 0.20
C ASP A 34 -16.87 4.68 0.26
N VAL A 35 -16.96 3.55 -0.47
CA VAL A 35 -18.12 2.65 -0.48
C VAL A 35 -18.25 1.87 0.83
N PHE A 36 -17.12 1.41 1.38
CA PHE A 36 -17.10 0.64 2.63
C PHE A 36 -17.16 1.51 3.89
N ARG A 37 -17.18 2.84 3.75
CA ARG A 37 -17.17 3.80 4.86
C ARG A 37 -18.23 3.51 5.94
N PRO A 38 -19.51 3.19 5.63
CA PRO A 38 -20.51 2.89 6.65
C PRO A 38 -20.16 1.68 7.53
N LEU A 39 -19.46 0.69 6.96
CA LEU A 39 -19.00 -0.49 7.69
C LEU A 39 -17.74 -0.17 8.52
N LEU A 40 -16.76 0.48 7.90
CA LEU A 40 -15.46 0.75 8.50
C LEU A 40 -15.55 1.73 9.69
N GLN A 41 -16.47 2.68 9.65
CA GLN A 41 -16.64 3.70 10.70
C GLN A 41 -17.52 3.23 11.88
N ARG A 42 -17.98 1.96 11.92
CA ARG A 42 -18.76 1.44 13.06
C ARG A 42 -17.97 1.42 14.37
N SER A 43 -16.64 1.43 14.31
CA SER A 43 -15.72 1.36 15.45
C SER A 43 -15.36 2.73 16.06
N ASN A 44 -16.23 3.75 15.92
CA ASN A 44 -16.06 5.13 16.41
C ASN A 44 -14.93 5.96 15.78
N PHE A 45 -14.15 5.41 14.86
CA PHE A 45 -13.11 6.15 14.14
C PHE A 45 -13.56 6.60 12.75
N SER A 46 -13.42 7.89 12.48
CA SER A 46 -13.81 8.49 11.20
C SER A 46 -12.70 8.40 10.15
N LEU A 47 -12.97 7.70 9.06
CA LEU A 47 -12.23 7.85 7.80
C LEU A 47 -12.39 9.26 7.20
N THR A 48 -11.35 9.68 6.49
CA THR A 48 -11.36 10.83 5.56
C THR A 48 -11.70 10.36 4.14
N GLY A 49 -11.76 11.27 3.16
CA GLY A 49 -11.92 10.93 1.75
C GLY A 49 -10.74 10.11 1.21
N SER A 50 -10.99 9.23 0.25
CA SER A 50 -9.96 8.40 -0.40
C SER A 50 -8.77 9.21 -0.93
N GLN A 51 -9.00 10.42 -1.44
CA GLN A 51 -7.94 11.34 -1.87
C GLN A 51 -6.96 11.69 -0.75
N HIS A 52 -7.46 11.97 0.46
CA HIS A 52 -6.60 12.30 1.60
C HIS A 52 -5.97 11.06 2.21
N LEU A 53 -6.60 9.88 2.13
CA LEU A 53 -5.96 8.61 2.52
C LEU A 53 -4.73 8.31 1.66
N GLY A 54 -4.67 8.83 0.43
CA GLY A 54 -3.50 8.70 -0.44
C GLY A 54 -2.20 9.26 0.16
N CYS A 55 -2.26 10.15 1.16
CA CYS A 55 -1.08 10.66 1.84
C CYS A 55 -0.29 9.58 2.62
N TYR A 56 -0.93 8.46 2.96
CA TYR A 56 -0.28 7.35 3.66
C TYR A 56 0.50 6.43 2.72
N ILE A 57 0.23 6.46 1.40
CA ILE A 57 0.85 5.55 0.42
C ILE A 57 2.39 5.57 0.50
N PRO A 58 3.08 6.73 0.47
CA PRO A 58 4.54 6.73 0.49
C PRO A 58 5.13 6.13 1.78
N LYS A 59 4.45 6.30 2.92
CA LYS A 59 4.90 5.72 4.19
C LYS A 59 4.70 4.20 4.21
N ILE A 60 3.58 3.72 3.68
CA ILE A 60 3.28 2.29 3.56
C ILE A 60 4.26 1.63 2.59
N GLU A 61 4.48 2.23 1.42
CA GLU A 61 5.45 1.77 0.42
C GLU A 61 6.85 1.64 1.02
N LYS A 62 7.33 2.67 1.73
CA LYS A 62 8.64 2.62 2.39
C LYS A 62 8.75 1.45 3.38
N ALA A 63 7.73 1.26 4.22
CA ALA A 63 7.72 0.18 5.20
C ALA A 63 7.70 -1.21 4.54
N GLU A 64 6.94 -1.37 3.46
CA GLU A 64 6.86 -2.61 2.69
C GLU A 64 8.18 -2.91 1.98
N MET A 65 8.82 -1.91 1.37
CA MET A 65 10.13 -2.06 0.73
C MET A 65 11.21 -2.45 1.72
N GLU A 66 11.23 -1.86 2.92
CA GLU A 66 12.18 -2.23 3.98
C GLU A 66 11.97 -3.68 4.46
N LEU A 67 10.72 -4.16 4.48
CA LEU A 67 10.39 -5.54 4.82
C LEU A 67 10.83 -6.50 3.72
N LEU A 68 10.47 -6.23 2.46
CA LEU A 68 10.86 -7.04 1.30
C LEU A 68 12.39 -7.16 1.17
N LEU A 69 13.13 -6.05 1.36
CA LEU A 69 14.58 -6.08 1.34
C LEU A 69 15.15 -7.03 2.40
N LYS A 70 14.60 -7.02 3.62
CA LYS A 70 15.03 -7.94 4.68
C LYS A 70 14.71 -9.40 4.33
N GLU A 71 13.54 -9.65 3.74
CA GLU A 71 13.12 -11.00 3.33
C GLU A 71 13.99 -11.56 2.20
N LEU A 72 14.44 -10.71 1.27
CA LEU A 72 15.22 -11.12 0.10
C LEU A 72 16.71 -11.32 0.39
N VAL A 73 17.24 -10.78 1.49
CA VAL A 73 18.66 -10.95 1.85
C VAL A 73 18.98 -12.43 2.05
N GLY A 74 19.99 -12.90 1.33
CA GLY A 74 20.47 -14.29 1.40
C GLY A 74 19.58 -15.33 0.72
N GLN A 75 18.54 -14.91 -0.02
CA GLN A 75 17.67 -15.82 -0.76
C GLN A 75 18.20 -16.10 -2.17
N TYR A 76 17.80 -17.23 -2.75
CA TYR A 76 17.92 -17.44 -4.20
C TYR A 76 16.75 -16.74 -4.89
N ILE A 77 17.05 -15.86 -5.85
CA ILE A 77 16.07 -14.99 -6.50
C ILE A 77 16.06 -15.27 -8.01
N SER A 78 14.86 -15.46 -8.56
CA SER A 78 14.58 -15.47 -9.99
C SER A 78 13.79 -14.22 -10.36
N ILE A 79 14.24 -13.52 -11.39
CA ILE A 79 13.57 -12.33 -11.93
C ILE A 79 13.11 -12.66 -13.35
N SER A 80 11.80 -12.59 -13.57
CA SER A 80 11.20 -12.69 -14.90
C SER A 80 10.71 -11.32 -15.32
N PHE A 81 10.97 -10.92 -16.56
CA PHE A 81 10.47 -9.68 -17.13
C PHE A 81 9.66 -9.98 -18.39
N ASP A 82 8.60 -9.21 -18.60
CA ASP A 82 7.77 -9.23 -19.80
C ASP A 82 7.52 -7.79 -20.24
N GLY A 83 7.43 -7.55 -21.55
CA GLY A 83 7.35 -6.20 -22.10
C GLY A 83 6.55 -6.15 -23.39
N THR A 84 5.78 -5.08 -23.56
CA THR A 84 4.99 -4.84 -24.78
C THR A 84 5.69 -3.82 -25.70
N THR A 85 5.63 -4.03 -27.01
CA THR A 85 6.29 -3.17 -28.02
C THR A 85 5.35 -2.24 -28.81
N ARG A 86 4.08 -2.13 -28.43
CA ARG A 86 3.08 -1.26 -29.07
C ARG A 86 2.77 -0.02 -28.21
N LEU A 87 2.09 0.97 -28.81
CA LEU A 87 1.62 2.21 -28.16
C LEU A 87 1.14 1.97 -26.72
N GLY A 88 1.89 2.49 -25.76
CA GLY A 88 1.72 2.22 -24.33
C GLY A 88 2.67 1.14 -23.81
N GLU A 89 3.98 1.30 -24.04
CA GLU A 89 5.01 0.38 -23.56
C GLU A 89 4.89 0.18 -22.05
N ALA A 90 4.59 -1.05 -21.65
CA ALA A 90 4.63 -1.49 -20.26
C ALA A 90 5.72 -2.55 -20.10
N VAL A 91 6.48 -2.43 -19.01
CA VAL A 91 7.41 -3.47 -18.55
C VAL A 91 6.87 -4.01 -17.23
N ASN A 92 6.68 -5.33 -17.18
CA ASN A 92 6.33 -6.04 -15.97
C ASN A 92 7.54 -6.82 -15.48
N THR A 93 7.89 -6.67 -14.21
CA THR A 93 8.99 -7.40 -13.57
C THR A 93 8.43 -8.18 -12.39
N VAL A 94 8.62 -9.49 -12.39
CA VAL A 94 8.17 -10.40 -11.34
C VAL A 94 9.38 -11.08 -10.71
N GLY A 95 9.60 -10.81 -9.41
CA GLY A 95 10.58 -11.53 -8.60
C GLY A 95 9.94 -12.71 -7.88
N ARG A 96 10.61 -13.88 -7.89
CA ARG A 96 10.29 -15.05 -7.06
C ARG A 96 11.55 -15.46 -6.31
N TRP A 97 11.42 -15.91 -5.06
CA TRP A 97 12.57 -16.31 -4.26
C TRP A 97 12.30 -17.55 -3.41
N CYS A 98 13.38 -18.24 -3.02
CA CYS A 98 13.37 -19.34 -2.07
C CYS A 98 14.62 -19.32 -1.18
N SER A 99 14.51 -19.93 0.00
CA SER A 99 15.64 -20.05 0.91
C SER A 99 16.65 -21.09 0.45
N PRO A 100 17.95 -20.86 0.66
CA PRO A 100 18.96 -21.90 0.50
C PRO A 100 18.61 -23.12 1.38
N GLN A 101 18.81 -24.31 0.84
CA GLN A 101 18.58 -25.58 1.55
C GLN A 101 19.75 -25.91 2.48
#